data_AF-A0AAV4CVT2-F1
#
_entry.id   AF-A0AAV4CVT2-F1
#
_cell.length_a   1.000
_cell.length_b   1.000
_cell.length_c   1.000
_cell.angle_alpha   90.00
_cell.angle_beta   90.00
_cell.angle_gamma   90.00
#
_symmetry.space_group_name_H-M   'P 1'
#
loop_
_entity.id
_entity.type
_entity.pdbx_description
1 polymer ?
#
loop_
_entity_poly.entity_id
_entity_poly.type
_entity_poly.pdbx_seq_one_letter_code
_entity_poly.pdbx_strand_id
1 'polypeptide(L)'
;MWNIVITSRFIEELFKLNMLTENIMHDCIFRLLKAKDDESLLSLSILIITVGSILDTGKAKQRMDQYFALMSRIAEKCKPRVKFALKDVIELRQNNWVPRKEQPRPKKIDDIREDFYQEQEVIQFSKTQSPPSWRRRKRKSMQRQGEFLGLTIDLSSLNFSEDASESSSASTQQVSQDNILGELRMLIQDGRPNSDVQMYIKDNIPREQEEKTIVRLLITAVIKASLSTAMKLNIDILTSRQGLLQHYIKTPELELQALYAIQALMHQLEHPS
;
A
#
# COMPACT_ATOMS: atom_id res chain seq x y z
N MET A 1 -10.88 -9.42 0.55
CA MET A 1 -10.77 -8.28 1.50
C MET A 1 -9.32 -7.81 1.71
N TRP A 2 -8.36 -8.69 2.02
CA TRP A 2 -6.92 -8.41 2.07
C TRP A 2 -6.30 -8.09 0.69
N ASN A 3 -6.92 -8.60 -0.38
CA ASN A 3 -6.50 -8.47 -1.79
C ASN A 3 -5.91 -7.11 -2.15
N ILE A 4 -6.70 -6.05 -1.97
CA ILE A 4 -6.43 -4.73 -2.54
C ILE A 4 -5.24 -4.08 -1.84
N VAL A 5 -5.19 -4.19 -0.51
CA VAL A 5 -4.11 -3.65 0.33
C VAL A 5 -2.80 -4.40 0.06
N ILE A 6 -2.82 -5.74 -0.01
CA ILE A 6 -1.61 -6.53 -0.30
C ILE A 6 -1.12 -6.26 -1.73
N THR A 7 -2.02 -6.27 -2.72
CA THR A 7 -1.69 -5.96 -4.13
C THR A 7 -1.10 -4.55 -4.27
N SER A 8 -1.66 -3.56 -3.57
CA SER A 8 -1.16 -2.18 -3.63
C SER A 8 0.23 -2.04 -3.02
N ARG A 9 0.53 -2.79 -1.95
CA ARG A 9 1.89 -2.86 -1.39
C ARG A 9 2.87 -3.59 -2.32
N PHE A 10 2.44 -4.61 -3.06
CA PHE A 10 3.27 -5.19 -4.12
C PHE A 10 3.56 -4.17 -5.23
N ILE A 11 2.54 -3.44 -5.70
CA ILE A 11 2.69 -2.37 -6.71
C ILE A 11 3.67 -1.28 -6.22
N GLU A 12 3.56 -0.88 -4.95
CA GLU A 12 4.46 0.06 -4.28
C GLU A 12 5.92 -0.43 -4.30
N GLU A 13 6.19 -1.69 -3.92
CA GLU A 13 7.55 -2.25 -3.97
C GLU A 13 8.08 -2.45 -5.40
N LEU A 14 7.24 -2.90 -6.36
CA LEU A 14 7.67 -3.01 -7.76
C LEU A 14 8.04 -1.65 -8.36
N PHE A 15 7.34 -0.58 -7.98
CA PHE A 15 7.66 0.78 -8.41
C PHE A 15 8.97 1.28 -7.78
N LYS A 16 9.18 1.07 -6.47
CA LYS A 16 10.47 1.39 -5.79
C LYS A 16 11.66 0.69 -6.45
N LEU A 17 11.46 -0.53 -6.96
CA LEU A 17 12.47 -1.30 -7.67
C LEU A 17 12.63 -0.91 -9.15
N ASN A 18 12.03 0.20 -9.61
CA ASN A 18 12.07 0.66 -11.01
C ASN A 18 11.67 -0.46 -12.00
N MET A 19 10.62 -1.20 -11.68
CA MET A 19 10.03 -2.25 -12.55
C MET A 19 8.66 -1.87 -13.11
N LEU A 20 8.10 -0.73 -12.70
CA LEU A 20 6.85 -0.15 -13.21
C LEU A 20 7.10 1.30 -13.60
N THR A 21 6.52 1.73 -14.72
CA THR A 21 6.62 3.10 -15.23
C THR A 21 5.58 4.04 -14.60
N GLU A 22 5.86 5.35 -14.62
CA GLU A 22 4.92 6.39 -14.17
C GLU A 22 3.52 6.23 -14.81
N ASN A 23 3.46 5.84 -16.09
CA ASN A 23 2.21 5.64 -16.82
C ASN A 23 1.36 4.49 -16.23
N ILE A 24 1.97 3.35 -15.93
CA ILE A 24 1.27 2.22 -15.31
C ILE A 24 0.78 2.59 -13.89
N MET A 25 1.57 3.35 -13.13
CA MET A 25 1.14 3.84 -11.82
C MET A 25 -0.04 4.83 -11.89
N HIS A 26 -0.06 5.70 -12.89
CA HIS A 26 -1.20 6.58 -13.14
C HIS A 26 -2.47 5.80 -13.53
N ASP A 27 -2.34 4.71 -14.30
CA ASP A 27 -3.46 3.81 -14.59
C ASP A 27 -3.97 3.09 -13.33
N CYS A 28 -3.08 2.64 -12.43
CA CYS A 28 -3.47 2.10 -11.13
C CYS A 28 -4.25 3.13 -10.29
N ILE A 29 -3.74 4.36 -10.18
CA ILE A 29 -4.40 5.48 -9.48
C ILE A 29 -5.78 5.76 -10.07
N PHE A 30 -5.91 5.80 -11.40
CA PHE A 30 -7.18 6.04 -12.08
C PHE A 30 -8.18 4.90 -11.86
N ARG A 31 -7.74 3.63 -11.90
CA ARG A 31 -8.60 2.45 -11.63
C ARG A 31 -9.14 2.47 -10.20
N LEU A 32 -8.30 2.73 -9.19
CA LEU A 32 -8.72 2.85 -7.79
C LEU A 32 -9.71 4.02 -7.58
N LEU A 33 -9.46 5.18 -8.21
CA LEU A 33 -10.38 6.32 -8.21
C LEU A 33 -11.72 6.05 -8.92
N LYS A 34 -11.73 5.17 -9.91
CA LYS A 34 -12.95 4.79 -10.66
C LYS A 34 -13.84 3.85 -9.86
N ALA A 35 -13.25 2.95 -9.06
CA ALA A 35 -13.97 1.96 -8.25
C ALA A 35 -14.82 2.60 -7.13
N LYS A 36 -14.26 3.59 -6.40
CA LYS A 36 -14.94 4.43 -5.38
C LYS A 36 -15.50 3.68 -4.16
N ASP A 37 -15.22 2.39 -3.99
CA ASP A 37 -15.44 1.68 -2.74
C ASP A 37 -14.46 2.17 -1.66
N ASP A 38 -14.80 1.94 -0.38
CA ASP A 38 -14.04 2.47 0.75
C ASP A 38 -12.60 1.91 0.78
N GLU A 39 -12.37 0.65 0.39
CA GLU A 39 -11.06 0.01 0.50
C GLU A 39 -10.13 0.37 -0.66
N SER A 40 -10.62 0.47 -1.90
CA SER A 40 -9.84 1.05 -3.03
C SER A 40 -9.40 2.49 -2.72
N LEU A 41 -10.25 3.29 -2.10
CA LEU A 41 -9.91 4.68 -1.73
C LEU A 41 -8.91 4.77 -0.56
N LEU A 42 -8.93 3.82 0.37
CA LEU A 42 -7.91 3.69 1.41
C LEU A 42 -6.57 3.21 0.83
N SER A 43 -6.60 2.22 -0.07
CA SER A 43 -5.40 1.70 -0.72
C SER A 43 -4.75 2.73 -1.65
N LEU A 44 -5.57 3.51 -2.38
CA LEU A 44 -5.15 4.70 -3.11
C LEU A 44 -4.44 5.71 -2.21
N SER A 45 -4.98 5.94 -1.00
CA SER A 45 -4.40 6.90 -0.06
C SER A 45 -3.00 6.46 0.39
N ILE A 46 -2.82 5.18 0.72
CA ILE A 46 -1.51 4.60 1.06
C ILE A 46 -0.55 4.71 -0.13
N LEU A 47 -0.98 4.30 -1.33
CA LEU A 47 -0.17 4.34 -2.54
C LEU A 47 0.35 5.76 -2.82
N ILE A 48 -0.53 6.76 -2.80
CA ILE A 48 -0.15 8.16 -3.06
C ILE A 48 0.73 8.73 -1.94
N ILE A 49 0.59 8.29 -0.67
CA ILE A 49 1.52 8.70 0.40
C ILE A 49 2.96 8.27 0.10
N THR A 50 3.19 7.04 -0.38
CA THR A 50 4.55 6.60 -0.72
C THR A 50 5.05 7.16 -2.04
N VAL A 51 4.28 7.04 -3.13
CA VAL A 51 4.82 7.31 -4.49
C VAL A 51 4.44 8.67 -5.07
N GLY A 52 3.57 9.43 -4.40
CA GLY A 52 3.01 10.68 -4.93
C GLY A 52 4.05 11.76 -5.22
N SER A 53 5.09 11.88 -4.40
CA SER A 53 6.21 12.81 -4.61
C SER A 53 7.05 12.49 -5.86
N ILE A 54 7.08 11.22 -6.27
CA ILE A 54 7.77 10.75 -7.49
C ILE A 54 6.88 11.01 -8.71
N LEU A 55 5.56 10.82 -8.58
CA LEU A 55 4.60 10.95 -9.67
C LEU A 55 4.12 12.40 -9.94
N ASP A 56 4.31 13.35 -9.01
CA ASP A 56 3.90 14.74 -9.17
C ASP A 56 4.90 15.60 -9.96
N THR A 57 5.41 15.04 -11.07
CA THR A 57 6.36 15.70 -11.96
C THR A 57 5.70 16.84 -12.73
N GLY A 58 6.50 17.81 -13.20
CA GLY A 58 5.98 18.91 -14.04
C GLY A 58 5.28 18.46 -15.33
N LYS A 59 5.55 17.23 -15.81
CA LYS A 59 4.86 16.61 -16.96
C LYS A 59 3.52 15.99 -16.54
N ALA A 60 3.47 15.35 -15.38
CA ALA A 60 2.29 14.66 -14.85
C ALA A 60 1.33 15.58 -14.08
N LYS A 61 1.76 16.78 -13.68
CA LYS A 61 1.01 17.71 -12.82
C LYS A 61 -0.45 17.91 -13.21
N GLN A 62 -0.75 18.17 -14.49
CA GLN A 62 -2.14 18.37 -14.96
C GLN A 62 -3.03 17.12 -14.78
N ARG A 63 -2.45 15.92 -14.79
CA ARG A 63 -3.11 14.63 -14.51
C ARG A 63 -3.31 14.45 -13.00
N MET A 64 -2.29 14.78 -12.20
CA MET A 64 -2.37 14.78 -10.73
C MET A 64 -3.40 15.77 -10.19
N ASP A 65 -3.51 16.97 -10.78
CA ASP A 65 -4.51 17.97 -10.41
C ASP A 65 -5.95 17.47 -10.63
N GLN A 66 -6.19 16.71 -11.71
CA GLN A 66 -7.48 16.05 -11.95
C GLN A 66 -7.77 14.96 -10.90
N TYR A 67 -6.79 14.13 -10.54
CA TYR A 67 -6.96 13.13 -9.48
C TYR A 67 -7.31 13.77 -8.14
N PHE A 68 -6.59 14.81 -7.73
CA PHE A 68 -6.82 15.47 -6.43
C PHE A 68 -8.14 16.26 -6.39
N ALA A 69 -8.60 16.82 -7.52
CA ALA A 69 -9.93 17.38 -7.65
C ALA A 69 -11.04 16.31 -7.52
N LEU A 70 -10.85 15.12 -8.10
CA LEU A 70 -11.75 13.98 -7.93
C LEU A 70 -11.76 13.45 -6.49
N MET A 71 -10.59 13.28 -5.86
CA MET A 71 -10.46 12.88 -4.46
C MET A 71 -11.20 13.86 -3.54
N SER A 72 -11.04 15.17 -3.75
CA SER A 72 -11.75 16.21 -2.99
C SER A 72 -13.28 16.07 -3.10
N ARG A 73 -13.78 15.76 -4.31
CA ARG A 73 -15.22 15.58 -4.58
C ARG A 73 -15.79 14.27 -4.03
N ILE A 74 -14.96 13.24 -3.94
CA ILE A 74 -15.29 11.93 -3.36
C ILE A 74 -15.29 12.02 -1.82
N ALA A 75 -14.26 12.63 -1.23
CA ALA A 75 -14.08 12.77 0.22
C ALA A 75 -15.28 13.42 0.90
N GLU A 76 -15.97 14.38 0.26
CA GLU A 76 -17.16 14.98 0.86
C GLU A 76 -18.37 14.04 1.00
N LYS A 77 -18.40 12.93 0.25
CA LYS A 77 -19.50 11.94 0.23
C LYS A 77 -19.19 10.62 0.94
N CYS A 78 -17.92 10.30 1.18
CA CYS A 78 -17.50 9.03 1.80
C CYS A 78 -17.65 9.02 3.33
N LYS A 79 -17.57 7.81 3.91
CA LYS A 79 -17.57 7.57 5.36
C LYS A 79 -16.35 8.26 6.03
N PRO A 80 -16.43 8.64 7.32
CA PRO A 80 -15.36 9.39 8.00
C PRO A 80 -13.94 8.81 7.83
N ARG A 81 -13.75 7.49 7.98
CA ARG A 81 -12.44 6.80 7.80
C ARG A 81 -11.77 7.15 6.46
N VAL A 82 -12.54 7.08 5.38
CA VAL A 82 -12.07 7.37 4.01
C VAL A 82 -11.95 8.87 3.77
N LYS A 83 -12.89 9.65 4.31
CA LYS A 83 -12.88 11.12 4.23
C LYS A 83 -11.64 11.74 4.88
N PHE A 84 -11.18 11.21 6.02
CA PHE A 84 -9.93 11.62 6.64
C PHE A 84 -8.72 11.19 5.82
N ALA A 85 -8.61 9.91 5.44
CA ALA A 85 -7.49 9.40 4.65
C ALA A 85 -7.27 10.18 3.33
N LEU A 86 -8.35 10.44 2.56
CA LEU A 86 -8.26 11.25 1.34
C LEU A 86 -7.84 12.70 1.63
N LYS A 87 -8.25 13.29 2.76
CA LYS A 87 -7.88 14.66 3.14
C LYS A 87 -6.44 14.77 3.64
N ASP A 88 -5.94 13.80 4.38
CA ASP A 88 -4.52 13.73 4.76
C ASP A 88 -3.61 13.69 3.52
N VAL A 89 -4.00 12.94 2.49
CA VAL A 89 -3.27 12.89 1.20
C VAL A 89 -3.35 14.22 0.45
N ILE A 90 -4.53 14.84 0.39
CA ILE A 90 -4.72 16.17 -0.24
C ILE A 90 -3.84 17.23 0.46
N GLU A 91 -3.79 17.22 1.79
CA GLU A 91 -2.97 18.14 2.56
C GLU A 91 -1.46 17.84 2.42
N LEU A 92 -1.06 16.57 2.35
CA LEU A 92 0.34 16.17 2.08
C LEU A 92 0.85 16.78 0.76
N ARG A 93 0.05 16.74 -0.31
CA ARG A 93 0.39 17.39 -1.59
C ARG A 93 0.42 18.91 -1.48
N GLN A 94 -0.51 19.53 -0.75
CA GLN A 94 -0.50 20.97 -0.50
C GLN A 94 0.76 21.43 0.27
N ASN A 95 1.25 20.59 1.18
CA ASN A 95 2.50 20.77 1.92
C ASN A 95 3.76 20.36 1.11
N ASN A 96 3.68 20.33 -0.23
CA ASN A 96 4.77 19.94 -1.15
C ASN A 96 5.39 18.57 -0.81
N TRP A 97 4.55 17.60 -0.46
CA TRP A 97 4.93 16.22 -0.10
C TRP A 97 5.78 16.08 1.17
N VAL A 98 5.86 17.13 2.00
CA VAL A 98 6.50 17.06 3.32
C VAL A 98 5.54 16.45 4.34
N PRO A 99 5.85 15.29 4.95
CA PRO A 99 5.02 14.71 6.01
C PRO A 99 4.88 15.64 7.21
N ARG A 100 3.74 15.58 7.91
CA ARG A 100 3.62 16.20 9.24
C ARG A 100 4.74 15.65 10.12
N LYS A 101 5.53 16.54 10.76
CA LYS A 101 6.34 16.12 11.91
C LYS A 101 5.40 15.52 12.95
N GLU A 102 5.78 14.40 13.56
CA GLU A 102 5.06 13.90 14.74
C GLU A 102 4.98 15.04 15.76
N GLN A 103 3.77 15.45 16.16
CA GLN A 103 3.66 16.32 17.32
C GLN A 103 4.14 15.49 18.53
N PRO A 104 4.97 16.06 19.42
CA PRO A 104 5.44 15.34 20.58
C PRO A 104 4.22 14.81 21.34
N ARG A 105 4.25 13.52 21.68
CA ARG A 105 3.14 12.83 22.32
C ARG A 105 2.63 13.68 23.50
N PRO A 106 1.30 13.77 23.73
CA PRO A 106 0.82 14.35 24.97
C PRO A 106 1.51 13.61 26.13
N LYS A 107 2.33 14.33 26.90
CA LYS A 107 3.00 13.82 28.08
C LYS A 107 1.98 13.09 28.96
N LYS A 108 2.38 12.00 29.62
CA LYS A 108 1.49 11.36 30.59
C LYS A 108 1.14 12.37 31.67
N ILE A 109 -0.01 12.16 32.30
CA ILE A 109 -0.45 13.05 33.39
C ILE A 109 0.55 13.09 34.56
N ASP A 110 1.39 12.06 34.68
CA ASP A 110 2.45 11.97 35.68
C ASP A 110 3.71 12.76 35.27
N ASP A 111 4.17 12.68 34.02
CA ASP A 111 5.22 13.58 33.52
C ASP A 111 4.77 15.06 33.61
N ILE A 112 3.48 15.35 33.35
CA ILE A 112 2.89 16.69 33.52
C ILE A 112 2.82 17.09 35.01
N ARG A 113 2.66 16.14 35.93
CA ARG A 113 2.72 16.40 37.38
C ARG A 113 4.15 16.71 37.81
N GLU A 114 5.14 15.96 37.33
CA GLU A 114 6.56 16.23 37.62
C GLU A 114 7.00 17.57 37.05
N ASP A 115 6.65 17.89 35.80
CA ASP A 115 6.80 19.24 35.23
C ASP A 115 6.17 20.30 36.17
N PHE A 116 4.91 20.09 36.58
CA PHE A 116 4.16 21.04 37.41
C PHE A 116 4.69 21.15 38.87
N TYR A 117 5.33 20.11 39.41
CA TYR A 117 6.00 20.16 40.70
C TYR A 117 7.34 20.90 40.60
N GLN A 118 8.16 20.65 39.56
CA GLN A 118 9.39 21.42 39.34
C GLN A 118 9.10 22.87 38.97
N GLU A 119 8.07 23.14 38.15
CA GLU A 119 7.56 24.50 37.93
C GLU A 119 7.09 25.11 39.25
N GLN A 120 6.41 24.37 40.14
CA GLN A 120 6.05 24.90 41.45
C GLN A 120 7.26 25.20 42.35
N GLU A 121 8.32 24.40 42.35
CA GLU A 121 9.56 24.72 43.07
C GLU A 121 10.23 25.98 42.52
N VAL A 122 10.34 26.12 41.18
CA VAL A 122 10.88 27.32 40.52
C VAL A 122 9.99 28.55 40.76
N ILE A 123 8.67 28.38 40.77
CA ILE A 123 7.69 29.41 41.11
C ILE A 123 7.75 29.76 42.61
N GLN A 124 8.05 28.81 43.49
CA GLN A 124 8.17 29.04 44.93
C GLN A 124 9.50 29.70 45.31
N PHE A 125 10.58 29.38 44.58
CA PHE A 125 11.85 30.09 44.64
C PHE A 125 11.69 31.55 44.17
N SER A 126 11.06 31.79 43.02
CA SER A 126 10.83 33.15 42.50
C SER A 126 9.80 33.96 43.30
N LYS A 127 8.83 33.33 43.98
CA LYS A 127 7.92 33.98 44.95
C LYS A 127 8.60 34.60 46.17
N THR A 128 9.90 34.37 46.38
CA THR A 128 10.67 35.10 47.41
C THR A 128 10.93 36.57 47.04
N GLN A 129 10.65 36.97 45.79
CA GLN A 129 10.65 38.37 45.36
C GLN A 129 9.22 38.87 45.11
N SER A 130 8.91 40.10 45.53
CA SER A 130 7.54 40.62 45.58
C SER A 130 6.96 40.94 44.19
N PRO A 131 5.69 40.56 43.90
CA PRO A 131 5.06 40.85 42.62
C PRO A 131 4.44 42.28 42.58
N PRO A 132 4.55 43.00 41.45
CA PRO A 132 3.69 44.13 41.15
C PRO A 132 2.21 43.71 41.01
N SER A 133 1.29 44.64 41.24
CA SER A 133 -0.14 44.39 41.27
C SER A 133 -0.85 44.55 39.90
N TRP A 134 -2.18 44.30 39.90
CA TRP A 134 -3.20 44.59 38.88
C TRP A 134 -3.68 43.44 37.95
N ARG A 135 -5.02 43.26 37.96
CA ARG A 135 -5.89 42.43 37.06
C ARG A 135 -5.70 40.90 37.15
N ARG A 136 -6.67 40.07 37.56
CA ARG A 136 -8.14 40.17 37.85
C ARG A 136 -9.11 40.25 36.66
N ARG A 137 -9.39 39.10 36.00
CA ARG A 137 -10.74 38.61 35.57
C ARG A 137 -10.63 37.12 35.15
N LYS A 138 -11.35 36.20 35.82
CA LYS A 138 -12.61 35.52 35.40
C LYS A 138 -12.51 34.75 34.06
N ARG A 139 -12.61 33.41 34.08
CA ARG A 139 -13.83 32.53 33.93
C ARG A 139 -14.45 32.61 32.52
N LYS A 140 -14.91 31.53 31.87
CA LYS A 140 -15.42 30.19 32.30
C LYS A 140 -14.72 29.05 31.50
N SER A 141 -14.72 27.75 31.83
CA SER A 141 -15.84 26.76 31.94
C SER A 141 -16.68 26.70 30.64
N MET A 142 -17.06 25.56 30.01
CA MET A 142 -17.21 24.11 30.31
C MET A 142 -17.38 23.39 28.92
N GLN A 143 -17.39 22.07 28.69
CA GLN A 143 -17.17 20.82 29.43
C GLN A 143 -17.13 19.62 28.44
N ARG A 144 -16.69 18.43 28.92
CA ARG A 144 -16.83 17.01 28.45
C ARG A 144 -18.03 16.70 27.49
N GLN A 145 -18.09 15.60 26.73
CA GLN A 145 -17.48 14.24 26.74
C GLN A 145 -17.26 13.75 25.28
N GLY A 146 -16.62 12.61 24.95
CA GLY A 146 -15.99 11.51 25.72
C GLY A 146 -14.81 10.91 24.91
N GLU A 147 -13.92 10.10 25.48
CA GLU A 147 -14.06 8.63 25.63
C GLU A 147 -14.39 7.96 24.27
N PHE A 148 -13.40 7.54 23.47
CA PHE A 148 -12.46 6.40 23.64
C PHE A 148 -13.07 5.06 23.18
N LEU A 149 -12.43 4.42 22.18
CA LEU A 149 -12.12 2.98 22.09
C LEU A 149 -11.54 2.67 20.71
N GLY A 150 -10.65 1.68 20.65
CA GLY A 150 -10.36 0.92 19.43
C GLY A 150 -10.46 -0.57 19.77
N LEU A 151 -10.98 -1.40 18.85
CA LEU A 151 -10.99 -2.88 18.93
C LEU A 151 -11.54 -3.49 17.61
N THR A 152 -11.63 -4.82 17.57
CA THR A 152 -12.16 -5.67 16.48
C THR A 152 -13.23 -6.64 17.03
N ILE A 153 -14.10 -7.30 16.26
CA ILE A 153 -14.19 -7.46 14.78
C ILE A 153 -15.57 -6.91 14.29
N ASP A 154 -16.35 -7.35 13.29
CA ASP A 154 -16.32 -8.47 12.30
C ASP A 154 -17.02 -8.04 10.98
N LEU A 155 -16.95 -8.85 9.91
CA LEU A 155 -17.59 -8.60 8.61
C LEU A 155 -18.14 -9.87 7.92
N SER A 156 -18.99 -10.63 8.61
CA SER A 156 -19.77 -11.73 8.02
C SER A 156 -21.00 -11.26 7.21
N SER A 157 -20.82 -10.65 6.03
CA SER A 157 -21.80 -10.61 4.91
C SER A 157 -21.32 -9.74 3.74
N LEU A 158 -21.07 -10.35 2.56
CA LEU A 158 -21.27 -9.78 1.21
C LEU A 158 -20.83 -10.79 0.13
N ASN A 159 -21.75 -11.68 -0.27
CA ASN A 159 -21.63 -12.40 -1.54
C ASN A 159 -22.25 -11.54 -2.64
N PHE A 160 -21.66 -11.56 -3.84
CA PHE A 160 -22.47 -11.61 -5.06
C PHE A 160 -21.75 -12.35 -6.19
N SER A 161 -22.54 -12.93 -7.09
CA SER A 161 -22.12 -13.80 -8.18
C SER A 161 -21.79 -13.00 -9.45
N GLU A 162 -21.08 -13.63 -10.39
CA GLU A 162 -21.39 -13.47 -11.81
C GLU A 162 -21.05 -14.79 -12.57
N ASP A 163 -21.74 -15.03 -13.68
CA ASP A 163 -21.80 -16.36 -14.31
C ASP A 163 -20.55 -16.75 -15.12
N ALA A 164 -20.24 -18.06 -15.12
CA ALA A 164 -19.18 -18.65 -15.94
C ALA A 164 -19.76 -19.74 -16.87
N SER A 165 -20.13 -19.34 -18.08
CA SER A 165 -20.56 -20.27 -19.14
C SER A 165 -19.40 -20.70 -20.04
N GLU A 166 -19.04 -21.99 -19.94
CA GLU A 166 -18.40 -22.82 -20.99
C GLU A 166 -16.96 -22.48 -21.47
N SER A 167 -16.11 -23.45 -21.87
CA SER A 167 -16.15 -24.91 -21.66
C SER A 167 -14.78 -25.61 -21.83
N SER A 168 -14.63 -26.72 -21.10
CA SER A 168 -13.78 -27.91 -21.36
C SER A 168 -12.57 -27.82 -22.32
N SER A 169 -11.41 -27.35 -21.84
CA SER A 169 -10.09 -27.69 -22.43
C SER A 169 -8.87 -27.56 -21.50
N ALA A 170 -8.99 -26.89 -20.35
CA ALA A 170 -7.85 -26.42 -19.56
C ALA A 170 -7.02 -27.49 -18.81
N SER A 171 -7.59 -28.65 -18.48
CA SER A 171 -7.08 -29.53 -17.41
C SER A 171 -5.65 -30.03 -17.61
N THR A 172 -5.25 -30.43 -18.82
CA THR A 172 -3.91 -31.01 -19.07
C THR A 172 -2.80 -29.96 -19.14
N GLN A 173 -3.05 -28.79 -19.75
CA GLN A 173 -2.05 -27.71 -19.82
C GLN A 173 -1.82 -27.05 -18.46
N GLN A 174 -2.86 -26.95 -17.62
CA GLN A 174 -2.79 -26.27 -16.33
C GLN A 174 -1.85 -27.01 -15.35
N VAL A 175 -1.93 -28.35 -15.28
CA VAL A 175 -1.01 -29.17 -14.47
C VAL A 175 0.46 -28.99 -14.88
N SER A 176 0.74 -28.84 -16.18
CA SER A 176 2.10 -28.56 -16.65
C SER A 176 2.60 -27.18 -16.21
N GLN A 177 1.74 -26.16 -16.24
CA GLN A 177 2.09 -24.82 -15.77
C GLN A 177 2.30 -24.76 -14.25
N ASP A 178 1.49 -25.47 -13.46
CA ASP A 178 1.65 -25.53 -12.01
C ASP A 178 2.93 -26.24 -11.58
N ASN A 179 3.35 -27.30 -12.30
CA ASN A 179 4.64 -27.96 -12.07
C ASN A 179 5.83 -27.02 -12.34
N ILE A 180 5.83 -26.32 -13.48
CA ILE A 180 6.85 -25.31 -13.85
C ILE A 180 6.91 -24.19 -12.81
N LEU A 181 5.75 -23.71 -12.35
CA LEU A 181 5.63 -22.71 -11.30
C LEU A 181 6.14 -23.19 -9.94
N GLY A 182 5.97 -24.48 -9.63
CA GLY A 182 6.49 -25.12 -8.41
C GLY A 182 8.00 -25.08 -8.35
N GLU A 183 8.68 -25.54 -9.41
CA GLU A 183 10.15 -25.53 -9.48
C GLU A 183 10.72 -24.11 -9.58
N LEU A 184 10.08 -23.20 -10.34
CA LEU A 184 10.47 -21.79 -10.32
C LEU A 184 10.43 -21.21 -8.90
N ARG A 185 9.39 -21.53 -8.11
CA ARG A 185 9.29 -21.11 -6.71
C ARG A 185 10.44 -21.70 -5.87
N MET A 186 10.74 -22.98 -6.02
CA MET A 186 11.85 -23.64 -5.30
C MET A 186 13.19 -22.98 -5.62
N LEU A 187 13.55 -22.83 -6.90
CA LEU A 187 14.78 -22.15 -7.32
C LEU A 187 14.89 -20.71 -6.78
N ILE A 188 13.78 -20.00 -6.66
CA ILE A 188 13.74 -18.65 -6.08
C ILE A 188 13.99 -18.69 -4.57
N GLN A 189 13.32 -19.60 -3.84
CA GLN A 189 13.44 -19.76 -2.37
C GLN A 189 14.80 -20.31 -1.93
N ASP A 190 15.40 -21.21 -2.71
CA ASP A 190 16.76 -21.75 -2.54
C ASP A 190 17.87 -20.69 -2.69
N GLY A 191 17.54 -19.46 -3.08
CA GLY A 191 18.53 -18.39 -3.30
C GLY A 191 19.43 -18.60 -4.52
N ARG A 192 19.08 -19.51 -5.45
CA ARG A 192 19.86 -19.78 -6.68
C ARG A 192 20.11 -18.49 -7.47
N PRO A 193 21.27 -18.31 -8.11
CA PRO A 193 21.55 -17.09 -8.88
C PRO A 193 20.56 -16.92 -10.06
N ASN A 194 20.39 -15.67 -10.51
CA ASN A 194 19.42 -15.33 -11.56
C ASN A 194 19.73 -16.00 -12.93
N SER A 195 20.98 -16.45 -13.14
CA SER A 195 21.39 -17.30 -14.27
C SER A 195 20.60 -18.61 -14.35
N ASP A 196 20.43 -19.28 -13.21
CA ASP A 196 19.92 -20.64 -13.14
C ASP A 196 18.41 -20.64 -13.39
N VAL A 197 17.72 -19.61 -12.88
CA VAL A 197 16.30 -19.37 -13.15
C VAL A 197 16.09 -19.00 -14.63
N GLN A 198 16.98 -18.22 -15.24
CA GLN A 198 16.93 -17.94 -16.68
C GLN A 198 17.20 -19.18 -17.54
N MET A 199 18.07 -20.09 -17.09
CA MET A 199 18.34 -21.35 -17.77
C MET A 199 17.11 -22.28 -17.67
N TYR A 200 16.58 -22.48 -16.46
CA TYR A 200 15.35 -23.27 -16.24
C TYR A 200 14.18 -22.77 -17.12
N ILE A 201 13.98 -21.45 -17.21
CA ILE A 201 12.97 -20.86 -18.10
C ILE A 201 13.20 -21.23 -19.58
N LYS A 202 14.43 -21.15 -20.08
CA LYS A 202 14.78 -21.45 -21.48
C LYS A 202 14.66 -22.94 -21.84
N ASP A 203 14.87 -23.81 -20.85
CA ASP A 203 14.90 -25.25 -21.03
C ASP A 203 13.52 -25.91 -20.80
N ASN A 204 12.66 -25.32 -19.97
CA ASN A 204 11.37 -25.90 -19.56
C ASN A 204 10.13 -25.16 -20.10
N ILE A 205 10.25 -23.89 -20.53
CA ILE A 205 9.14 -23.18 -21.19
C ILE A 205 9.32 -23.25 -22.71
N PRO A 206 8.34 -23.76 -23.48
CA PRO A 206 8.43 -23.82 -24.93
C PRO A 206 8.66 -22.45 -25.57
N ARG A 207 9.52 -22.38 -26.59
CA ARG A 207 9.82 -21.13 -27.33
C ARG A 207 8.62 -20.53 -28.08
N GLU A 208 7.54 -21.30 -28.20
CA GLU A 208 6.25 -20.93 -28.79
C GLU A 208 5.34 -20.20 -27.80
N GLN A 209 5.66 -20.21 -26.50
CA GLN A 209 4.86 -19.53 -25.48
C GLN A 209 5.16 -18.02 -25.46
N GLU A 210 4.11 -17.19 -25.50
CA GLU A 210 4.28 -15.73 -25.46
C GLU A 210 5.07 -15.25 -24.23
N GLU A 211 5.86 -14.17 -24.39
CA GLU A 211 6.57 -13.49 -23.29
C GLU A 211 5.63 -13.12 -22.13
N LYS A 212 4.36 -12.81 -22.44
CA LYS A 212 3.30 -12.56 -21.45
C LYS A 212 3.09 -13.73 -20.49
N THR A 213 3.20 -14.97 -21.00
CA THR A 213 3.06 -16.19 -20.17
C THR A 213 4.29 -16.41 -19.31
N ILE A 214 5.49 -16.17 -19.84
CA ILE A 214 6.75 -16.23 -19.08
C ILE A 214 6.72 -15.22 -17.93
N VAL A 215 6.33 -13.96 -18.19
CA VAL A 215 6.19 -12.92 -17.16
C VAL A 215 5.13 -13.30 -16.13
N ARG A 216 3.96 -13.82 -16.55
CA ARG A 216 2.92 -14.29 -15.62
C ARG A 216 3.43 -15.39 -14.70
N LEU A 217 4.10 -16.41 -15.23
CA LEU A 217 4.66 -17.52 -14.44
C LEU A 217 5.76 -17.03 -13.49
N LEU A 218 6.70 -16.23 -13.98
CA LEU A 218 7.83 -15.69 -13.21
C LEU A 218 7.37 -14.78 -12.06
N ILE A 219 6.46 -13.83 -12.31
CA ILE A 219 5.91 -12.96 -11.26
C ILE A 219 5.12 -13.78 -10.23
N THR A 220 4.31 -14.73 -10.67
CA THR A 220 3.55 -15.59 -9.76
C THR A 220 4.49 -16.43 -8.89
N ALA A 221 5.59 -16.96 -9.45
CA ALA A 221 6.60 -17.72 -8.70
C ALA A 221 7.38 -16.84 -7.71
N VAL A 222 7.87 -15.66 -8.13
CA VAL A 222 8.57 -14.73 -7.22
C VAL A 222 7.66 -14.27 -6.08
N ILE A 223 6.38 -14.00 -6.34
CA ILE A 223 5.45 -13.56 -5.29
C ILE A 223 5.06 -14.74 -4.37
N LYS A 224 4.80 -15.94 -4.90
CA LYS A 224 4.61 -17.16 -4.08
C LYS A 224 5.85 -17.52 -3.26
N ALA A 225 7.05 -17.16 -3.70
CA ALA A 225 8.29 -17.32 -2.95
C ALA A 225 8.50 -16.22 -1.88
N SER A 226 8.12 -14.97 -2.20
CA SER A 226 8.26 -13.80 -1.32
C SER A 226 7.16 -13.71 -0.25
N LEU A 227 6.08 -14.46 -0.36
CA LEU A 227 5.01 -14.50 0.64
C LEU A 227 5.24 -15.56 1.72
N SER A 228 5.30 -15.09 2.97
CA SER A 228 5.11 -15.91 4.16
C SER A 228 3.69 -16.49 4.22
N THR A 229 3.51 -17.61 4.92
CA THR A 229 2.19 -18.16 5.30
C THR A 229 1.32 -17.15 6.06
N ALA A 230 1.91 -16.17 6.73
CA ALA A 230 1.22 -15.05 7.38
C ALA A 230 0.97 -13.84 6.44
N MET A 231 1.03 -14.04 5.12
CA MET A 231 0.90 -13.03 4.06
C MET A 231 1.83 -11.79 4.21
N LYS A 232 2.94 -11.97 4.91
CA LYS A 232 4.02 -10.97 4.99
C LYS A 232 4.90 -11.07 3.75
N LEU A 233 5.05 -9.95 3.04
CA LEU A 233 5.93 -9.76 1.89
C LEU A 233 7.38 -9.66 2.38
N ASN A 234 8.23 -10.60 1.95
CA ASN A 234 9.68 -10.56 2.14
C ASN A 234 10.33 -9.71 1.04
N ILE A 235 10.79 -8.50 1.41
CA ILE A 235 11.37 -7.51 0.50
C ILE A 235 12.77 -7.96 0.01
N ASP A 236 13.51 -8.74 0.81
CA ASP A 236 14.87 -9.18 0.47
C ASP A 236 14.87 -10.13 -0.72
N ILE A 237 13.90 -11.06 -0.75
CA ILE A 237 13.69 -11.97 -1.89
C ILE A 237 13.36 -11.15 -3.14
N LEU A 238 12.38 -10.24 -3.06
CA LEU A 238 11.96 -9.42 -4.19
C LEU A 238 13.13 -8.56 -4.73
N THR A 239 13.93 -7.97 -3.84
CA THR A 239 15.11 -7.16 -4.19
C THR A 239 16.20 -8.00 -4.85
N SER A 240 16.50 -9.20 -4.33
CA SER A 240 17.47 -10.13 -4.96
C SER A 240 17.07 -10.55 -6.39
N ARG A 241 15.76 -10.53 -6.68
CA ARG A 241 15.18 -10.87 -7.99
C ARG A 241 14.94 -9.66 -8.89
N GLN A 242 15.22 -8.43 -8.45
CA GLN A 242 15.03 -7.21 -9.25
C GLN A 242 15.65 -7.33 -10.66
N GLY A 243 16.93 -7.70 -10.75
CA GLY A 243 17.63 -7.85 -12.03
C GLY A 243 17.12 -9.01 -12.91
N LEU A 244 16.47 -10.01 -12.32
CA LEU A 244 15.77 -11.06 -13.07
C LEU A 244 14.44 -10.55 -13.63
N LEU A 245 13.68 -9.81 -12.83
CA LEU A 245 12.38 -9.27 -13.22
C LEU A 245 12.53 -8.17 -14.28
N GLN A 246 13.49 -7.26 -14.12
CA GLN A 246 13.85 -6.26 -15.14
C GLN A 246 14.38 -6.89 -16.45
N HIS A 247 14.90 -8.13 -16.41
CA HIS A 247 15.31 -8.83 -17.64
C HIS A 247 14.12 -9.31 -18.48
N TYR A 248 12.93 -9.52 -17.89
CA TYR A 248 11.74 -9.98 -18.60
C TYR A 248 10.67 -8.88 -18.75
N ILE A 249 10.56 -7.95 -17.80
CA ILE A 249 9.61 -6.84 -17.83
C ILE A 249 10.28 -5.63 -18.49
N LYS A 250 10.17 -5.55 -19.83
CA LYS A 250 10.83 -4.51 -20.66
C LYS A 250 9.87 -3.51 -21.31
N THR A 251 8.56 -3.79 -21.28
CA THR A 251 7.54 -3.02 -22.01
C THR A 251 6.32 -2.78 -21.12
N PRO A 252 5.54 -1.71 -21.35
CA PRO A 252 4.35 -1.43 -20.54
C PRO A 252 3.28 -2.52 -20.66
N GLU A 253 3.26 -3.29 -21.75
CA GLU A 253 2.40 -4.47 -21.88
C GLU A 253 2.82 -5.58 -20.91
N LEU A 254 4.13 -5.81 -20.74
CA LEU A 254 4.65 -6.82 -19.81
C LEU A 254 4.59 -6.33 -18.35
N GLU A 255 4.72 -5.02 -18.09
CA GLU A 255 4.39 -4.41 -16.80
C GLU A 255 2.92 -4.67 -16.43
N LEU A 256 1.99 -4.45 -17.38
CA LEU A 256 0.56 -4.70 -17.17
C LEU A 256 0.24 -6.19 -16.97
N GLN A 257 0.92 -7.10 -17.69
CA GLN A 257 0.80 -8.54 -17.46
C GLN A 257 1.36 -8.98 -16.11
N ALA A 258 2.44 -8.36 -15.64
CA ALA A 258 2.94 -8.55 -14.28
C ALA A 258 1.86 -8.17 -13.26
N LEU A 259 1.23 -6.98 -13.40
CA LEU A 259 0.14 -6.55 -12.52
C LEU A 259 -1.06 -7.50 -12.51
N TYR A 260 -1.50 -7.97 -13.68
CA TYR A 260 -2.59 -8.95 -13.77
C TYR A 260 -2.22 -10.29 -13.12
N ALA A 261 -0.95 -10.70 -13.16
CA ALA A 261 -0.46 -11.88 -12.44
C ALA A 261 -0.51 -11.68 -10.90
N ILE A 262 -0.17 -10.49 -10.38
CA ILE A 262 -0.32 -10.18 -8.94
C ILE A 262 -1.80 -10.30 -8.53
N GLN A 263 -2.69 -9.64 -9.29
CA GLN A 263 -4.12 -9.59 -8.98
C GLN A 263 -4.76 -10.98 -9.03
N ALA A 264 -4.44 -11.78 -10.05
CA ALA A 264 -4.92 -13.16 -10.16
C ALA A 264 -4.41 -14.05 -9.01
N LEU A 265 -3.14 -13.90 -8.62
CA LEU A 265 -2.58 -14.65 -7.49
C LEU A 265 -3.23 -14.24 -6.16
N MET A 266 -3.39 -12.95 -5.88
CA MET A 266 -4.02 -12.51 -4.64
C MET A 266 -5.49 -12.96 -4.56
N HIS A 267 -6.21 -13.00 -5.69
CA HIS A 267 -7.55 -13.59 -5.76
C HIS A 267 -7.57 -15.09 -5.42
N GLN A 268 -6.65 -15.88 -5.97
CA GLN A 268 -6.50 -17.30 -5.62
C GLN A 268 -6.16 -17.54 -4.14
N LEU A 269 -5.39 -16.64 -3.52
CA LEU A 269 -5.01 -16.76 -2.11
C LEU A 269 -6.12 -16.35 -1.12
N GLU A 270 -7.13 -15.60 -1.56
CA GLU A 270 -8.33 -15.32 -0.75
C GLU A 270 -9.43 -16.37 -0.90
N HIS A 271 -9.44 -17.11 -2.01
CA HIS A 271 -10.44 -18.12 -2.33
C HIS A 271 -9.78 -19.48 -2.63
N PRO A 272 -9.14 -20.13 -1.62
CA PRO A 272 -8.71 -21.51 -1.75
C PRO A 272 -9.91 -22.41 -2.05
N SER A 273 -9.73 -23.32 -3.01
CA SER A 273 -10.74 -24.28 -3.49
C SER A 273 -10.86 -25.51 -2.59
#